data_AF-A0AAV4QTT1-F1
#
_entry.id   AF-A0AAV4QTT1-F1
#
_cell.length_a   1.000
_cell.length_b   1.000
_cell.length_c   1.000
_cell.angle_alpha   90.00
_cell.angle_beta   90.00
_cell.angle_gamma   90.00
#
_symmetry.space_group_name_H-M   'P 1'
#
loop_
_entity.id
_entity.type
_entity.pdbx_description
1 polymer ?
#
loop_
_entity_poly.entity_id
_entity_poly.type
_entity_poly.pdbx_seq_one_letter_code
_entity_poly.pdbx_strand_id
1 'polypeptide(L)'
;MKRILSSISHPTSRDFQDYSFATGYSFPEETFRTITMKTFILCALVCLVVVAAKSRSKRAAFDLPDGADLLVGSVRTTFTCPQGAEGYYADTENSCQIFHVCHTVQQEDGTSETQQFSFLCGNQTVFNQLSFTCSMPEDAVPCNEAPNFFYLNDNLRLGDPKVAFLDEQDIQRAAPLIQSYGGRLAAGGAPAPPRRQG
;
A
#
# COMPACT_ATOMS: atom_id res chain seq x y z
N MET A 1 4.86 46.17 38.10
CA MET A 1 5.72 45.24 38.86
C MET A 1 6.40 44.29 37.87
N LYS A 2 7.75 44.22 37.93
CA LYS A 2 8.72 43.26 37.29
C LYS A 2 8.60 43.07 35.75
N ARG A 3 9.44 43.67 34.90
CA ARG A 3 10.86 43.38 34.53
C ARG A 3 11.13 41.93 34.09
N ILE A 4 11.66 41.79 32.86
CA ILE A 4 12.75 40.90 32.34
C ILE A 4 12.73 41.08 30.79
N LEU A 5 13.49 42.00 30.16
CA LEU A 5 14.82 41.84 29.48
C LEU A 5 14.96 40.47 28.77
N SER A 6 15.28 40.36 27.48
CA SER A 6 16.55 40.78 26.86
C SER A 6 16.51 40.63 25.33
N SER A 7 17.31 41.46 24.67
CA SER A 7 17.55 41.63 23.24
C SER A 7 18.02 40.38 22.48
N ILE A 8 17.49 40.21 21.28
CA ILE A 8 18.00 39.34 20.22
C ILE A 8 19.19 40.05 19.57
N SER A 9 20.40 39.55 19.76
CA SER A 9 21.59 39.94 18.99
C SER A 9 22.13 38.73 18.24
N HIS A 10 22.21 38.84 16.90
CA HIS A 10 22.87 37.89 16.03
C HIS A 10 24.36 37.76 16.40
N PRO A 11 24.90 36.54 16.55
CA PRO A 11 26.34 36.38 16.64
C PRO A 11 26.96 36.59 15.26
N THR A 12 27.91 37.52 15.20
CA THR A 12 28.76 37.78 14.05
C THR A 12 29.94 36.79 14.05
N SER A 13 30.57 36.63 12.89
CA SER A 13 31.52 35.57 12.49
C SER A 13 32.93 35.62 13.10
N ARG A 14 33.07 36.12 14.33
CA ARG A 14 34.36 36.22 15.02
C ARG A 14 34.15 35.93 16.49
N ASP A 15 34.31 34.67 16.88
CA ASP A 15 34.67 34.25 18.24
C ASP A 15 34.68 32.71 18.29
N PHE A 16 35.63 32.10 17.57
CA PHE A 16 36.01 30.70 17.81
C PHE A 16 37.52 30.54 17.60
N GLN A 17 38.27 31.40 18.26
CA GLN A 17 39.71 31.26 18.45
C GLN A 17 39.97 31.38 19.94
N ASP A 18 39.75 30.28 20.65
CA ASP A 18 40.54 29.90 21.82
C ASP A 18 40.00 28.58 22.38
N TYR A 19 40.45 27.48 21.80
CA TYR A 19 40.51 26.20 22.51
C TYR A 19 41.94 25.70 22.43
N SER A 20 42.76 26.29 23.29
CA SER A 20 44.14 25.88 23.51
C SER A 20 44.14 24.63 24.39
N PHE A 21 44.24 23.45 23.78
CA PHE A 21 44.54 22.20 24.48
C PHE A 21 46.04 21.97 24.45
N ALA A 22 46.70 22.29 25.57
CA ALA A 22 48.10 22.05 25.81
C ALA A 22 48.38 20.54 25.96
N THR A 23 48.74 19.87 24.86
CA THR A 23 49.54 18.64 24.92
C THR A 23 50.56 18.68 23.78
N GLY A 24 51.85 18.74 24.13
CA GLY A 24 52.97 18.82 23.21
C GLY A 24 53.24 17.51 22.49
N TYR A 25 52.38 17.14 21.54
CA TYR A 25 52.65 16.08 20.59
C TYR A 25 52.83 16.67 19.19
N SER A 26 54.08 16.73 18.72
CA SER A 26 54.39 16.96 17.32
C SER A 26 54.02 15.71 16.52
N PHE A 27 52.76 15.60 16.11
CA PHE A 27 52.32 14.58 15.16
C PHE A 27 52.74 14.98 13.74
N PRO A 28 53.37 14.08 12.95
CA PRO A 28 53.82 14.40 11.61
C PRO A 28 52.63 14.73 10.69
N GLU A 29 52.77 15.76 9.85
CA GLU A 29 51.73 16.27 8.93
C GLU A 29 51.14 15.17 8.02
N GLU A 30 51.94 14.14 7.73
CA GLU A 30 51.58 12.91 7.01
C GLU A 30 50.42 12.14 7.66
N THR A 31 50.41 12.01 9.00
CA THR A 31 49.37 11.27 9.73
C THR A 31 48.02 12.00 9.74
N PHE A 32 48.02 13.34 9.75
CA PHE A 32 46.78 14.12 9.72
C PHE A 32 46.07 13.99 8.35
N ARG A 33 46.84 14.01 7.25
CA ARG A 33 46.33 13.82 5.88
C ARG A 33 45.80 12.40 5.65
N THR A 34 46.47 11.37 6.16
CA THR A 34 45.97 9.99 6.02
C THR A 34 44.73 9.72 6.87
N ILE A 35 44.62 10.30 8.06
CA ILE A 35 43.43 10.18 8.91
C ILE A 35 42.24 10.90 8.25
N THR A 36 42.41 12.16 7.82
CA THR A 36 41.35 12.91 7.11
C THR A 36 40.94 12.23 5.81
N MET A 37 41.89 11.74 5.00
CA MET A 37 41.58 11.03 3.76
C MET A 37 40.81 9.73 4.01
N LYS A 38 41.17 8.96 5.05
CA LYS A 38 40.46 7.72 5.42
C LYS A 38 39.06 8.01 5.95
N THR A 39 38.86 9.06 6.75
CA THR A 39 37.51 9.46 7.17
C THR A 39 36.67 9.98 6.01
N PHE A 40 37.24 10.73 5.07
CA PHE A 40 36.52 11.14 3.86
C PHE A 40 36.09 9.94 3.00
N ILE A 41 36.98 8.96 2.80
CA ILE A 41 36.66 7.73 2.06
C ILE A 41 35.58 6.93 2.80
N LEU A 42 35.70 6.76 4.11
CA LEU A 42 34.70 6.02 4.90
C LEU A 42 33.33 6.72 4.86
N CYS A 43 33.29 8.04 5.03
CA CYS A 43 32.06 8.82 4.92
C CYS A 43 31.46 8.73 3.52
N ALA A 44 32.27 8.84 2.46
CA ALA A 44 31.79 8.72 1.09
C ALA A 44 31.22 7.32 0.79
N LEU A 45 31.85 6.26 1.29
CA LEU A 45 31.36 4.89 1.16
C LEU A 45 30.07 4.67 1.94
N VAL A 46 29.98 5.20 3.17
CA VAL A 46 28.74 5.15 3.97
C VAL A 46 27.62 5.93 3.28
N CYS A 47 27.89 7.12 2.77
CA CYS A 47 26.92 7.91 1.99
C CYS A 47 26.47 7.16 0.72
N LEU A 48 27.39 6.52 0.00
CA LEU A 48 27.05 5.69 -1.17
C LEU A 48 26.14 4.53 -0.80
N VAL A 49 26.39 3.85 0.32
CA VAL A 49 25.53 2.75 0.80
C VAL A 49 24.14 3.27 1.20
N VAL A 50 24.06 4.42 1.87
CA VAL A 50 22.78 5.03 2.27
C VAL A 50 21.98 5.51 1.05
N VAL A 51 22.63 6.10 0.03
CA VAL A 51 21.97 6.53 -1.21
C VAL A 51 21.55 5.33 -2.08
N ALA A 52 22.30 4.23 -2.05
CA ALA A 52 21.95 3.01 -2.79
C ALA A 52 20.84 2.18 -2.11
N ALA A 53 20.59 2.37 -0.82
CA ALA A 53 19.48 1.74 -0.11
C ALA A 53 18.16 2.40 -0.52
N LYS A 54 17.57 1.94 -1.63
CA LYS A 54 16.18 2.27 -1.95
C LYS A 54 15.31 1.89 -0.75
N SER A 55 14.68 2.88 -0.13
CA SER A 55 13.65 2.63 0.89
C SER A 55 12.55 1.80 0.23
N ARG A 56 12.58 0.48 0.47
CA ARG A 56 11.49 -0.39 0.05
C ARG A 56 10.33 -0.04 0.97
N SER A 57 9.39 0.75 0.47
CA SER A 57 8.14 1.02 1.17
C SER A 57 7.59 -0.32 1.66
N LYS A 58 7.36 -0.45 2.97
CA LYS A 58 6.79 -1.67 3.54
C LYS A 58 5.37 -1.76 2.98
N ARG A 59 5.15 -2.65 2.01
CA ARG A 59 3.83 -2.92 1.45
C ARG A 59 2.88 -3.32 2.59
N ALA A 60 1.76 -2.62 2.74
CA ALA A 60 0.68 -3.00 3.66
C ALA A 60 -0.19 -4.16 3.11
N ALA A 61 0.40 -5.02 2.27
CA ALA A 61 -0.29 -6.14 1.67
C ALA A 61 -0.63 -7.17 2.75
N PHE A 62 -1.91 -7.54 2.86
CA PHE A 62 -2.44 -8.49 3.84
C PHE A 62 -2.22 -8.13 5.31
N ASP A 63 -2.12 -6.83 5.63
CA ASP A 63 -2.15 -6.35 7.02
C ASP A 63 -3.60 -6.42 7.56
N LEU A 64 -4.07 -7.63 7.84
CA LEU A 64 -5.43 -7.94 8.29
C LEU A 64 -5.53 -7.88 9.82
N PRO A 65 -6.73 -7.69 10.38
CA PRO A 65 -6.94 -7.74 11.83
C PRO A 65 -6.46 -9.06 12.45
N ASP A 66 -5.97 -9.00 13.69
CA ASP A 66 -5.55 -10.18 14.44
C ASP A 66 -6.66 -11.24 14.48
N GLY A 67 -6.32 -12.48 14.12
CA GLY A 67 -7.27 -13.59 14.10
C GLY A 67 -8.17 -13.65 12.87
N ALA A 68 -7.91 -12.87 11.81
CA ALA A 68 -8.62 -12.97 10.53
C ALA A 68 -8.66 -14.42 10.00
N ASP A 69 -7.57 -15.19 10.15
CA ASP A 69 -7.51 -16.60 9.74
C ASP A 69 -8.57 -17.50 10.42
N LEU A 70 -9.07 -17.11 11.60
CA LEU A 70 -10.15 -17.85 12.28
C LEU A 70 -11.50 -17.66 11.58
N LEU A 71 -11.67 -16.55 10.87
CA LEU A 71 -12.92 -16.19 10.19
C LEU A 71 -12.95 -16.68 8.74
N VAL A 72 -11.82 -16.53 8.03
CA VAL A 72 -11.72 -16.86 6.59
C VAL A 72 -10.91 -18.11 6.29
N GLY A 73 -10.38 -18.76 7.33
CA GLY A 73 -9.48 -19.89 7.17
C GLY A 73 -8.08 -19.46 6.75
N SER A 74 -7.33 -20.36 6.13
CA SER A 74 -5.95 -20.07 5.71
C SER A 74 -5.92 -19.03 4.58
N VAL A 75 -5.48 -17.82 4.89
CA VAL A 75 -5.36 -16.73 3.92
C VAL A 75 -4.24 -17.00 2.90
N ARG A 76 -4.58 -16.87 1.62
CA ARG A 76 -3.65 -16.93 0.49
C ARG A 76 -3.13 -15.53 0.19
N THR A 77 -1.83 -15.32 0.28
CA THR A 77 -1.20 -13.99 0.11
C THR A 77 -0.63 -13.76 -1.29
N THR A 78 -1.21 -14.43 -2.29
CA THR A 78 -0.73 -14.51 -3.68
C THR A 78 -1.21 -13.36 -4.54
N PHE A 79 -2.33 -12.72 -4.19
CA PHE A 79 -2.81 -11.55 -4.91
C PHE A 79 -1.81 -10.39 -4.85
N THR A 80 -1.53 -9.81 -6.02
CA THR A 80 -0.73 -8.58 -6.15
C THR A 80 -1.46 -7.61 -7.06
N CYS A 81 -1.58 -6.36 -6.63
CA CYS A 81 -2.09 -5.28 -7.49
C CYS A 81 -1.30 -5.21 -8.80
N PRO A 82 -1.96 -5.26 -9.98
CA PRO A 82 -1.28 -5.01 -11.24
C PRO A 82 -0.62 -3.62 -11.27
N GLN A 83 0.48 -3.47 -12.01
CA GLN A 83 1.14 -2.17 -12.10
C GLN A 83 0.20 -1.12 -12.73
N GLY A 84 0.11 0.05 -12.10
CA GLY A 84 -0.79 1.12 -12.55
C GLY A 84 -2.28 0.85 -12.28
N ALA A 85 -2.61 -0.27 -11.63
CA ALA A 85 -3.97 -0.56 -11.21
C ALA A 85 -4.46 0.47 -10.20
N GLU A 86 -5.72 0.84 -10.33
CA GLU A 86 -6.45 1.65 -9.38
C GLU A 86 -7.84 1.04 -9.18
N GLY A 87 -8.37 1.07 -7.96
CA GLY A 87 -9.70 0.56 -7.64
C GLY A 87 -9.70 -0.67 -6.72
N TYR A 88 -10.81 -1.39 -6.72
CA TYR A 88 -11.16 -2.48 -5.81
C TYR A 88 -11.19 -3.82 -6.55
N TYR A 89 -10.58 -4.84 -5.95
CA TYR A 89 -10.37 -6.14 -6.58
C TYR A 89 -10.78 -7.26 -5.62
N ALA A 90 -11.73 -8.07 -6.05
CA ALA A 90 -12.13 -9.29 -5.34
C ALA A 90 -10.97 -10.30 -5.35
N ASP A 91 -10.62 -10.83 -4.18
CA ASP A 91 -9.63 -11.90 -4.10
C ASP A 91 -10.30 -13.25 -4.37
N THR A 92 -10.18 -13.72 -5.61
CA THR A 92 -10.77 -15.00 -6.01
C THR A 92 -10.11 -16.20 -5.33
N GLU A 93 -8.87 -16.11 -4.86
CA GLU A 93 -8.16 -17.22 -4.23
C GLU A 93 -8.57 -17.38 -2.76
N ASN A 94 -8.98 -16.30 -2.13
CA ASN A 94 -9.62 -16.27 -0.80
C ASN A 94 -11.16 -16.27 -0.88
N SER A 95 -11.73 -16.86 -1.93
CA SER A 95 -13.19 -17.01 -2.11
C SER A 95 -13.97 -15.70 -1.98
N CYS A 96 -13.36 -14.58 -2.35
CA CYS A 96 -13.89 -13.22 -2.27
C CYS A 96 -14.26 -12.78 -0.84
N GLN A 97 -13.80 -13.48 0.20
CA GLN A 97 -13.95 -13.04 1.59
C GLN A 97 -12.93 -11.95 1.94
N ILE A 98 -11.86 -11.85 1.14
CA ILE A 98 -10.91 -10.75 1.15
C ILE A 98 -11.05 -9.98 -0.16
N PHE A 99 -10.83 -8.67 -0.09
CA PHE A 99 -10.68 -7.81 -1.25
C PHE A 99 -9.50 -6.87 -1.07
N HIS A 100 -9.04 -6.32 -2.18
CA HIS A 100 -7.88 -5.43 -2.23
C HIS A 100 -8.25 -4.09 -2.82
N VAL A 101 -7.65 -3.03 -2.26
CA VAL A 101 -7.67 -1.71 -2.86
C VAL A 101 -6.28 -1.42 -3.39
N CYS A 102 -6.20 -1.17 -4.70
CA CYS A 102 -4.98 -0.79 -5.38
C CYS A 102 -5.01 0.72 -5.60
N HIS A 103 -3.92 1.39 -5.23
CA HIS A 103 -3.76 2.83 -5.45
C HIS A 103 -2.35 3.11 -5.92
N THR A 104 -2.22 3.76 -7.08
CA THR A 104 -0.91 4.08 -7.65
C THR A 104 -0.53 5.50 -7.27
N VAL A 105 0.57 5.63 -6.53
CA VAL A 105 1.16 6.93 -6.17
C VAL A 105 2.33 7.25 -7.08
N GLN A 106 2.41 8.50 -7.49
CA GLN A 106 3.58 9.04 -8.17
C GLN A 106 4.51 9.62 -7.12
N GLN A 107 5.76 9.18 -7.11
CA GLN A 107 6.80 9.69 -6.25
C GLN A 107 7.49 10.91 -6.90
N GLU A 108 8.11 11.75 -6.08
CA GLU A 108 8.82 12.96 -6.52
C GLU A 108 9.96 12.68 -7.51
N ASP A 109 10.50 11.46 -7.52
CA ASP A 109 11.54 11.01 -8.46
C ASP A 109 10.97 10.58 -9.83
N GLY A 110 9.67 10.71 -10.05
CA GLY A 110 8.97 10.33 -11.28
C GLY A 110 8.68 8.83 -11.40
N THR A 111 8.97 8.03 -10.37
CA THR A 111 8.57 6.62 -10.33
C THR A 111 7.13 6.47 -9.83
N SER A 112 6.44 5.46 -10.36
CA SER A 112 5.10 5.09 -9.88
C SER A 112 5.20 3.85 -8.99
N GLU A 113 4.63 3.93 -7.79
CA GLU A 113 4.48 2.79 -6.88
C GLU A 113 3.01 2.46 -6.70
N THR A 114 2.62 1.21 -6.96
CA THR A 114 1.27 0.72 -6.65
C THR A 114 1.24 0.19 -5.21
N GLN A 115 0.47 0.87 -4.36
CA GLN A 115 0.15 0.46 -3.01
C GLN A 115 -1.02 -0.52 -3.03
N GLN A 116 -0.95 -1.52 -2.14
CA GLN A 116 -1.98 -2.54 -1.96
C GLN A 116 -2.44 -2.50 -0.51
N PHE A 117 -3.75 -2.36 -0.33
CA PHE A 117 -4.43 -2.48 0.95
C PHE A 117 -5.36 -3.69 0.88
N SER A 118 -5.47 -4.45 1.95
CA SER A 118 -6.26 -5.69 1.97
C SER A 118 -7.28 -5.63 3.09
N PHE A 119 -8.50 -6.06 2.81
CA PHE A 119 -9.63 -5.94 3.71
C PHE A 119 -10.44 -7.24 3.75
N LEU A 120 -11.03 -7.50 4.91
CA LEU A 120 -11.88 -8.65 5.16
C LEU A 120 -13.35 -8.24 5.10
N CYS A 121 -14.18 -9.02 4.42
CA CYS A 121 -15.63 -8.92 4.55
C CYS A 121 -16.10 -9.61 5.84
N GLY A 122 -16.85 -8.88 6.67
CA GLY A 122 -17.40 -9.41 7.93
C GLY A 122 -18.68 -10.23 7.73
N ASN A 123 -19.16 -10.86 8.81
CA ASN A 123 -20.47 -11.54 8.85
C ASN A 123 -20.70 -12.59 7.74
N GLN A 124 -19.64 -13.33 7.35
CA GLN A 124 -19.70 -14.35 6.29
C GLN A 124 -20.14 -13.81 4.92
N THR A 125 -20.05 -12.51 4.70
CA THR A 125 -20.31 -11.88 3.40
C THR A 125 -19.12 -12.04 2.47
N VAL A 126 -19.35 -11.81 1.18
CA VAL A 126 -18.32 -11.82 0.14
C VAL A 126 -18.28 -10.49 -0.58
N PHE A 127 -17.11 -10.09 -1.05
CA PHE A 127 -16.94 -8.88 -1.82
C PHE A 127 -17.59 -9.05 -3.19
N ASN A 128 -18.63 -8.26 -3.44
CA ASN A 128 -19.32 -8.21 -4.71
C ASN A 128 -18.61 -7.22 -5.62
N GLN A 129 -17.85 -7.75 -6.58
CA GLN A 129 -17.12 -6.92 -7.54
C GLN A 129 -18.04 -6.00 -8.36
N LEU A 130 -19.29 -6.40 -8.61
CA LEU A 130 -20.25 -5.60 -9.34
C LEU A 130 -20.60 -4.31 -8.60
N SER A 131 -20.80 -4.36 -7.29
CA SER A 131 -21.26 -3.20 -6.49
C SER A 131 -20.15 -2.53 -5.67
N PHE A 132 -18.95 -3.12 -5.64
CA PHE A 132 -17.85 -2.77 -4.74
C PHE A 132 -18.20 -2.79 -3.25
N THR A 133 -19.08 -3.70 -2.84
CA THR A 133 -19.52 -3.84 -1.46
C THR A 133 -19.47 -5.28 -1.00
N CYS A 134 -19.25 -5.50 0.30
CA CYS A 134 -19.49 -6.81 0.90
C CYS A 134 -20.99 -7.08 0.93
N SER A 135 -21.42 -8.17 0.29
CA SER A 135 -22.83 -8.57 0.14
C SER A 135 -23.01 -10.03 0.53
N MET A 136 -24.27 -10.44 0.77
CA MET A 136 -24.56 -11.85 0.95
C MET A 136 -24.19 -12.63 -0.32
N PRO A 137 -23.65 -13.86 -0.21
CA PRO A 137 -23.25 -14.65 -1.37
C PRO A 137 -24.35 -14.80 -2.42
N GLU A 138 -25.62 -14.93 -2.02
CA GLU A 138 -26.79 -15.04 -2.88
C GLU A 138 -27.12 -13.77 -3.68
N ASP A 139 -26.69 -12.60 -3.20
CA ASP A 139 -26.90 -11.30 -3.84
C ASP A 139 -25.66 -10.80 -4.59
N ALA A 140 -24.53 -11.49 -4.45
CA ALA A 140 -23.27 -11.17 -5.11
C ALA A 140 -23.11 -11.92 -6.43
N VAL A 141 -22.33 -11.34 -7.35
CA VAL A 141 -21.85 -12.13 -8.50
C VAL A 141 -21.00 -13.30 -7.98
N PRO A 142 -21.08 -14.50 -8.61
CA PRO A 142 -20.26 -15.63 -8.20
C PRO A 142 -18.78 -15.24 -8.14
N CYS A 143 -18.07 -15.65 -7.09
CA CYS A 143 -16.70 -15.21 -6.87
C CYS A 143 -15.76 -15.52 -8.06
N ASN A 144 -15.95 -16.68 -8.72
CA ASN A 144 -15.19 -17.04 -9.91
C ASN A 144 -15.46 -16.14 -11.13
N GLU A 145 -16.59 -15.43 -11.15
CA GLU A 145 -16.99 -14.47 -12.18
C GLU A 145 -16.57 -13.03 -11.85
N ALA A 146 -16.14 -12.76 -10.61
CA ALA A 146 -15.71 -11.43 -10.18
C ALA A 146 -14.68 -10.79 -11.15
N PRO A 147 -13.64 -11.49 -11.66
CA PRO A 147 -12.68 -10.89 -12.59
C PRO A 147 -13.31 -10.30 -13.87
N ASN A 148 -14.47 -10.81 -14.30
CA ASN A 148 -15.19 -10.29 -15.47
C ASN A 148 -15.75 -8.89 -15.24
N PHE A 149 -15.80 -8.42 -13.99
CA PHE A 149 -16.29 -7.10 -13.58
C PHE A 149 -15.16 -6.17 -13.11
N PHE A 150 -13.88 -6.55 -13.24
CA PHE A 150 -12.75 -5.69 -12.85
C PHE A 150 -12.66 -4.39 -13.66
N TYR A 151 -13.20 -4.36 -14.89
CA TYR A 151 -13.24 -3.16 -15.73
C TYR A 151 -14.06 -2.03 -15.08
N LEU A 152 -14.99 -2.34 -14.18
CA LEU A 152 -15.78 -1.34 -13.47
C LEU A 152 -14.93 -0.39 -12.63
N ASN A 153 -13.70 -0.78 -12.28
CA ASN A 153 -12.76 0.11 -11.59
C ASN A 153 -12.43 1.37 -12.38
N ASP A 154 -12.48 1.31 -13.72
CA ASP A 154 -12.24 2.47 -14.57
C ASP A 154 -13.36 3.52 -14.41
N ASN A 155 -14.59 3.08 -14.13
CA ASN A 155 -15.73 3.98 -13.91
C ASN A 155 -15.59 4.81 -12.64
N LEU A 156 -14.84 4.34 -11.62
CA LEU A 156 -14.60 5.09 -10.38
C LEU A 156 -13.76 6.35 -10.61
N ARG A 157 -12.95 6.38 -11.67
CA ARG A 157 -11.94 7.42 -11.90
C ARG A 157 -12.51 8.65 -12.61
N LEU A 158 -13.74 8.55 -13.13
CA LEU A 158 -14.33 9.61 -13.93
C LEU A 158 -14.71 10.84 -13.10
N GLY A 159 -14.91 10.68 -11.78
CA GLY A 159 -15.18 11.79 -10.85
C GLY A 159 -16.43 12.63 -11.19
N ASP A 160 -17.20 12.22 -12.20
CA ASP A 160 -18.40 12.89 -12.65
C ASP A 160 -19.60 12.29 -11.90
N PRO A 161 -20.28 13.07 -11.03
CA PRO A 161 -21.44 12.61 -10.29
C PRO A 161 -22.62 12.21 -11.19
N LYS A 162 -22.58 12.50 -12.50
CA LYS A 162 -23.59 12.08 -13.49
C LYS A 162 -23.30 10.74 -14.13
N VAL A 163 -22.07 10.23 -14.01
CA VAL A 163 -21.73 8.90 -14.51
C VAL A 163 -22.07 7.91 -13.40
N ALA A 164 -23.10 7.10 -13.65
CA ALA A 164 -23.42 6.01 -12.76
C ALA A 164 -22.24 5.02 -12.75
N PHE A 165 -21.92 4.52 -11.56
CA PHE A 165 -20.87 3.52 -11.40
C PHE A 165 -21.16 2.24 -12.21
N LEU A 166 -22.44 1.85 -12.26
CA LEU A 166 -22.98 0.75 -13.05
C LEU A 166 -23.95 1.30 -14.09
N ASP A 167 -23.91 0.74 -15.30
CA ASP A 167 -24.93 0.96 -16.31
C ASP A 167 -25.94 -0.20 -16.41
N GLU A 168 -26.98 0.01 -17.22
CA GLU A 168 -28.03 -1.00 -17.44
C GLU A 168 -27.47 -2.29 -18.07
N GLN A 169 -26.42 -2.20 -18.89
CA GLN A 169 -25.80 -3.37 -19.53
C GLN A 169 -25.01 -4.21 -18.53
N ASP A 170 -24.37 -3.57 -17.55
CA ASP A 170 -23.69 -4.24 -16.43
C ASP A 170 -24.70 -5.04 -15.61
N ILE A 171 -25.85 -4.44 -15.28
CA ILE A 171 -26.93 -5.09 -14.55
C ILE A 171 -27.48 -6.27 -15.35
N GLN A 172 -27.75 -6.10 -16.64
CA GLN A 172 -28.26 -7.18 -17.50
C GLN A 172 -27.29 -8.36 -17.64
N ARG A 173 -25.98 -8.09 -17.60
CA ARG A 173 -24.95 -9.15 -17.59
C ARG A 173 -24.87 -9.88 -16.25
N ALA A 174 -24.99 -9.16 -15.14
CA ALA A 174 -24.86 -9.75 -13.80
C ALA A 174 -26.13 -10.44 -13.29
N ALA A 175 -27.31 -9.92 -13.62
CA ALA A 175 -28.60 -10.42 -13.15
C ALA A 175 -28.79 -11.95 -13.30
N PRO A 176 -28.53 -12.58 -14.46
CA PRO A 176 -28.68 -14.03 -14.58
C PRO A 176 -27.64 -14.80 -13.74
N LEU A 177 -26.44 -14.25 -13.54
CA LEU A 177 -25.41 -14.87 -12.70
C LEU A 177 -25.84 -14.86 -11.23
N ILE A 178 -26.32 -13.72 -10.73
CA ILE A 178 -26.78 -13.56 -9.35
C ILE A 178 -28.00 -14.45 -9.09
N GLN A 179 -29.01 -14.42 -9.97
CA GLN A 179 -30.23 -15.22 -9.80
C GLN A 179 -29.94 -16.72 -9.80
N SER A 180 -29.12 -17.20 -10.74
CA SER A 180 -28.78 -18.63 -10.82
C SER A 180 -27.94 -19.09 -9.63
N TYR A 181 -27.00 -18.26 -9.18
CA TYR A 181 -26.15 -18.56 -8.04
C TYR A 181 -26.90 -18.51 -6.71
N GLY A 182 -27.70 -17.47 -6.48
CA GLY A 182 -28.58 -17.37 -5.31
C GLY A 182 -29.58 -18.52 -5.23
N GLY A 183 -30.20 -18.90 -6.36
CA GLY A 183 -31.07 -20.08 -6.42
C GLY A 183 -30.34 -21.38 -6.06
N ARG A 184 -29.09 -21.55 -6.50
CA ARG A 184 -28.25 -22.70 -6.17
C ARG A 184 -27.88 -22.76 -4.69
N LEU A 185 -27.55 -21.62 -4.08
CA LEU A 185 -27.24 -21.51 -2.65
C LEU A 185 -28.49 -21.79 -1.79
N ALA A 186 -29.64 -21.23 -2.17
CA ALA A 186 -30.92 -21.49 -1.51
C ALA A 186 -31.33 -22.97 -1.55
N ALA A 187 -30.93 -23.70 -2.59
CA ALA A 187 -31.11 -25.14 -2.71
C ALA A 187 -30.06 -25.98 -1.94
N GLY A 188 -29.18 -25.35 -1.14
CA GLY A 188 -28.14 -26.03 -0.37
C GLY A 188 -26.87 -26.37 -1.16
N GLY A 189 -26.68 -25.77 -2.34
CA GLY A 189 -25.46 -25.94 -3.12
C GLY A 189 -24.25 -25.29 -2.46
N ALA A 190 -23.07 -25.93 -2.57
CA ALA A 190 -21.83 -25.39 -2.01
C ALA A 190 -21.39 -24.09 -2.71
N PRO A 191 -20.76 -23.10 -2.05
CA PRO A 191 -20.30 -21.86 -2.69
C PRO A 191 -19.41 -22.07 -3.93
N ALA A 192 -19.38 -21.08 -4.82
CA ALA A 192 -18.51 -21.14 -6.00
C ALA A 192 -17.05 -21.32 -5.58
N PRO A 193 -16.32 -22.30 -6.15
CA PRO A 193 -14.93 -22.48 -5.81
C PRO A 193 -14.10 -21.29 -6.28
N PRO A 194 -12.97 -21.01 -5.61
CA PRO A 194 -12.00 -20.03 -6.08
C PRO A 194 -11.54 -20.37 -7.50
N ARG A 195 -11.44 -19.36 -8.38
CA ARG A 195 -10.95 -19.55 -9.75
C ARG A 195 -9.47 -19.91 -9.67
N ARG A 196 -9.09 -21.16 -10.00
CA ARG A 196 -7.68 -21.52 -10.15
C ARG A 196 -7.14 -20.76 -11.37
N GLN A 197 -6.24 -19.81 -11.13
CA GLN A 197 -5.44 -19.25 -12.22
C GLN A 197 -4.49 -20.36 -12.67
N GLY A 198 -4.60 -20.75 -13.94
CA GLY A 198 -3.73 -21.73 -14.60
C GLY A 198 -2.46 -21.09 -15.10
#